data_AF-A0A350UQ52-F1
#
_entry.id   AF-A0A350UQ52-F1
#
_cell.length_a   1.000
_cell.length_b   1.000
_cell.length_c   1.000
_cell.angle_alpha   90.00
_cell.angle_beta   90.00
_cell.angle_gamma   90.00
#
_symmetry.space_group_name_H-M   'P 1'
#
loop_
_entity.id
_entity.type
_entity.pdbx_description
1 polymer ?
#
loop_
_entity_poly.entity_id
_entity_poly.type
_entity_poly.pdbx_seq_one_letter_code
_entity_poly.pdbx_strand_id
1 'polypeptide(L)' 'MTVDRYLRMIAGFFVMLSVALAATIDIRWLWFTAFVGLNLFQSAFTNWCP' A
#
# COMPACT_ATOMS: atom_id res chain seq x y z
N MET A 1 -9.57 -13.54 7.72
CA MET A 1 -10.95 -13.28 7.25
C MET A 1 -11.42 -11.82 7.43
N THR A 2 -11.41 -11.22 8.62
CA THR A 2 -11.63 -9.75 8.78
C THR A 2 -10.34 -8.97 8.60
N VAL A 3 -9.22 -9.51 9.10
CA VAL A 3 -7.90 -8.89 9.07
C VAL A 3 -7.42 -8.63 7.63
N ASP A 4 -7.47 -9.61 6.73
CA ASP A 4 -7.15 -9.41 5.30
C ASP A 4 -7.88 -8.23 4.66
N ARG A 5 -9.18 -8.08 5.01
CA ARG A 5 -10.06 -7.08 4.40
C ARG A 5 -9.70 -5.69 4.89
N TYR A 6 -9.46 -5.54 6.19
CA TYR A 6 -8.97 -4.29 6.76
C TYR A 6 -7.54 -3.98 6.30
N LEU A 7 -6.66 -4.99 6.16
CA LEU A 7 -5.30 -4.82 5.67
C LEU A 7 -5.29 -4.27 4.24
N ARG A 8 -6.10 -4.84 3.35
CA ARG A 8 -6.26 -4.35 1.97
C ARG A 8 -6.85 -2.94 1.92
N MET A 9 -7.79 -2.63 2.81
CA MET A 9 -8.41 -1.30 2.89
C MET A 9 -7.40 -0.23 3.37
N ILE A 10 -6.63 -0.53 4.43
CA ILE A 10 -5.60 0.37 4.96
C ILE A 10 -4.48 0.56 3.94
N ALA A 11 -4.01 -0.52 3.32
CA ALA A 11 -3.00 -0.44 2.28
C ALA A 11 -3.48 0.38 1.07
N GLY A 12 -4.72 0.17 0.62
CA GLY A 12 -5.32 0.95 -0.46
C GLY A 12 -5.44 2.44 -0.11
N PHE A 13 -5.80 2.76 1.13
CA PHE A 13 -5.84 4.15 1.61
C PHE A 13 -4.45 4.80 1.58
N PHE A 14 -3.41 4.13 2.07
CA PHE A 14 -2.05 4.64 2.02
C PHE A 14 -1.54 4.85 0.59
N VAL A 15 -1.90 3.96 -0.34
CA VAL A 15 -1.59 4.13 -1.77
C VAL A 15 -2.27 5.37 -2.35
N MET A 16 -3.58 5.55 -2.14
CA MET A 16 -4.29 6.73 -2.63
C MET A 16 -3.75 8.03 -2.03
N LEU A 17 -3.48 8.05 -0.72
CA LEU A 17 -2.94 9.21 -0.02
C LEU A 17 -1.53 9.56 -0.55
N SER A 18 -0.69 8.56 -0.77
CA SER A 18 0.67 8.78 -1.27
C SER A 18 0.70 9.25 -2.71
N VAL A 19 -0.22 8.76 -3.56
CA VAL A 19 -0.38 9.27 -4.93
C VAL A 19 -0.88 10.72 -4.93
N ALA A 20 -1.83 11.07 -4.06
CA ALA A 20 -2.31 12.44 -3.91
C ALA A 20 -1.20 13.40 -3.44
N LEU A 21 -0.35 12.95 -2.49
CA LEU A 21 0.82 13.72 -2.06
C LEU A 21 1.91 13.78 -3.14
N ALA A 22 2.09 12.73 -3.94
CA ALA A 22 3.02 12.74 -5.06
C ALA A 22 2.64 13.77 -6.13
N ALA A 23 1.34 13.95 -6.36
CA ALA A 23 0.82 14.93 -7.32
C ALA A 23 0.89 16.38 -6.82
N THR A 24 0.81 16.61 -5.51
CA THR A 24 0.68 17.95 -4.92
C THR A 24 1.96 18.48 -4.27
N ILE A 25 2.81 17.61 -3.73
CA ILE A 25 4.02 18.00 -2.99
C ILE A 25 5.28 17.62 -3.77
N ASP A 26 5.51 16.33 -3.98
CA ASP A 26 6.77 15.84 -4.55
C ASP A 26 6.64 14.40 -5.07
N ILE A 27 7.10 14.16 -6.30
CA ILE A 27 7.04 12.85 -6.97
C ILE A 27 7.74 11.73 -6.18
N ARG A 28 8.68 12.05 -5.29
CA ARG A 28 9.39 11.07 -4.45
C ARG A 28 8.47 10.28 -3.53
N TRP A 29 7.25 10.76 -3.27
CA TRP A 29 6.22 10.01 -2.55
C TRP A 29 5.84 8.67 -3.23
N LEU A 30 6.10 8.52 -4.53
CA LEU A 30 5.90 7.25 -5.24
C LEU A 30 6.80 6.13 -4.71
N TRP A 31 7.96 6.43 -4.10
CA TRP A 31 8.81 5.42 -3.46
C TRP A 31 8.10 4.76 -2.28
N PHE A 32 7.34 5.54 -1.51
CA PHE A 32 6.53 5.02 -0.41
C PHE A 32 5.37 4.15 -0.94
N THR A 33 4.70 4.61 -2.00
CA THR A 33 3.67 3.80 -2.69
C THR A 33 4.23 2.48 -3.20
N ALA A 34 5.42 2.49 -3.81
CA ALA A 34 6.10 1.30 -4.31
C ALA A 34 6.47 0.33 -3.18
N PHE A 35 6.97 0.84 -2.05
CA PHE A 35 7.27 0.02 -0.88
C PHE A 35 6.04 -0.69 -0.32
N VAL A 36 4.92 0.03 -0.14
CA VAL A 36 3.66 -0.56 0.33
C VAL A 36 3.13 -1.60 -0.67
N GLY A 37 3.19 -1.29 -1.97
CA GLY A 37 2.78 -2.20 -3.04
C GLY A 37 3.60 -3.48 -3.09
N LEU A 38 4.92 -3.38 -2.89
CA LEU A 38 5.83 -4.53 -2.89
C LEU A 38 5.57 -5.46 -1.69
N ASN A 39 5.26 -4.89 -0.52
CA ASN A 39 4.85 -5.67 0.66
C ASN A 39 3.51 -6.40 0.42
N LEU A 40 2.53 -5.75 -0.21
CA LEU A 40 1.27 -6.41 -0.58
C LEU A 40 1.49 -7.52 -1.62
N PHE A 41 2.33 -7.25 -2.61
CA PHE A 41 2.67 -8.21 -3.66
C PHE A 41 3.34 -9.45 -3.05
N GLN A 42 4.31 -9.28 -2.17
CA GLN A 42 4.94 -10.39 -1.45
C GLN A 42 3.92 -11.15 -0.58
N SER A 43 3.05 -10.42 0.14
CA SER A 43 2.01 -11.03 0.99
C SER A 43 1.08 -11.96 0.21
N ALA A 44 0.77 -11.64 -1.06
CA ALA A 44 -0.06 -12.49 -1.92
C ALA A 44 0.56 -13.87 -2.20
N PHE A 45 1.89 -14.00 -2.17
CA PHE A 45 2.58 -15.28 -2.38
C PHE A 45 2.90 -16.00 -1.08
N THR A 46 3.23 -15.25 -0.01
CA THR A 46 3.73 -15.85 1.23
C THR A 46 2.66 -15.98 2.32
N ASN A 47 1.42 -15.49 2.11
CA ASN A 47 0.35 -15.41 3.12
C ASN A 47 0.86 -14.86 4.46
N TRP A 48 1.75 -13.86 4.41
CA TRP A 48 2.45 -13.39 5.60
C TRP A 48 1.52 -12.64 6.57
N CYS A 49 0.35 -12.23 6.10
CA CYS A 49 -0.78 -11.76 6.90
C CYS A 49 -2.07 -12.43 6.42
N PRO A 50 -2.76 -13.22 7.26
CA PRO A 50 -4.09 -13.80 7.00
C PRO A 50 -5.27 -12.92 7.44
#